data_AF-A0A1C1CR57-F1
#
_entry.id   AF-A0A1C1CR57-F1
#
_cell.length_a   1.000
_cell.length_b   1.000
_cell.length_c   1.000
_cell.angle_alpha   90.00
_cell.angle_beta   90.00
_cell.angle_gamma   90.00
#
_symmetry.space_group_name_H-M   'P 1'
#
loop_
_entity.id
_entity.type
_entity.pdbx_description
1 polymer ?
#
loop_
_entity_poly.entity_id
_entity_poly.type
_entity_poly.pdbx_seq_one_letter_code
_entity_poly.pdbx_strand_id
1 'polypeptide(L)'
;MASLTRPFLTPSHSTSVPLFLAPAFARPLPISISATAQFSTSTPNQRSSATRKQAGIKAATSGKPNWALKARPKIDRNKKRGVSAICRTGPRSTRGLWIYPLPVPVARDHRGTNPEYVEAQDHGLWGFFDQSKQALLDPEQESSHGRAWEYKELSVKSFDDLHKLYWVCVKELNRSLTREKERTRLRAGFGEVEHQERVDVVKSPMMNPTPFTRRYEYPGLGGNA
;
A
#
# COMPACT_ATOMS: atom_id res chain seq x y z
N MET A 1 24.77 -19.13 -39.97
CA MET A 1 24.47 -19.46 -38.57
C MET A 1 23.38 -18.50 -38.12
N ALA A 2 22.18 -19.03 -37.89
CA ALA A 2 20.88 -18.36 -38.07
C ALA A 2 20.49 -17.44 -36.90
N SER A 3 19.81 -16.36 -37.25
CA SER A 3 19.20 -15.35 -36.38
C SER A 3 17.99 -15.87 -35.61
N LEU A 4 17.93 -15.59 -34.31
CA LEU A 4 16.79 -15.86 -33.44
C LEU A 4 15.90 -14.62 -33.36
N THR A 5 14.69 -14.69 -33.93
CA THR A 5 13.60 -13.74 -33.69
C THR A 5 12.54 -14.41 -32.82
N ARG A 6 12.29 -13.89 -31.61
CA ARG A 6 11.18 -14.30 -30.72
C ARG A 6 10.22 -13.12 -30.57
N PRO A 7 8.91 -13.27 -30.85
CA PRO A 7 7.91 -12.29 -30.48
C PRO A 7 7.40 -12.57 -29.07
N PHE A 8 7.34 -11.54 -28.23
CA PHE A 8 6.66 -11.58 -26.94
C PHE A 8 5.17 -11.28 -27.16
N LEU A 9 4.30 -12.29 -27.00
CA LEU A 9 2.86 -12.10 -26.79
C LEU A 9 2.60 -11.82 -25.30
N THR A 10 1.91 -10.73 -25.01
CA THR A 10 1.39 -10.40 -23.67
C THR A 10 -0.02 -11.00 -23.49
N PRO A 11 -0.31 -11.73 -22.39
CA PRO A 11 -1.68 -12.05 -22.04
C PRO A 11 -2.33 -10.87 -21.28
N SER A 12 -3.46 -10.39 -21.80
CA SER A 12 -4.33 -9.43 -21.11
C SER A 12 -5.08 -10.13 -19.97
N HIS A 13 -4.61 -9.97 -18.73
CA HIS A 13 -5.37 -10.36 -17.54
C HIS A 13 -6.23 -9.18 -17.07
N SER A 14 -7.55 -9.32 -17.28
CA SER A 14 -8.56 -8.44 -16.68
C SER A 14 -8.63 -8.73 -15.17
N THR A 15 -8.06 -7.84 -14.37
CA THR A 15 -8.12 -7.91 -12.90
C THR A 15 -9.34 -7.13 -12.41
N SER A 16 -10.46 -7.83 -12.23
CA SER A 16 -11.63 -7.29 -11.53
C SER A 16 -11.29 -7.20 -10.04
N VAL A 17 -10.82 -6.03 -9.59
CA VAL A 17 -10.62 -5.73 -8.17
C VAL A 17 -11.98 -5.68 -7.49
N PRO A 18 -12.24 -6.48 -6.45
CA PRO A 18 -13.51 -6.42 -5.76
C PRO A 18 -13.66 -5.05 -5.07
N LEU A 19 -14.83 -4.44 -5.23
CA LEU A 19 -15.19 -3.08 -4.80
C LEU A 19 -14.97 -2.74 -3.30
N PHE A 20 -14.54 -3.69 -2.47
CA PHE A 20 -14.27 -3.46 -1.04
C PHE A 20 -12.83 -3.01 -0.71
N LEU A 21 -11.96 -2.86 -1.71
CA LEU A 21 -10.54 -2.51 -1.54
C LEU A 21 -10.17 -1.07 -1.98
N ALA A 22 -11.15 -0.21 -2.26
CA ALA A 22 -10.87 1.20 -2.55
C ALA A 22 -10.54 1.98 -1.26
N PRO A 23 -9.45 2.77 -1.22
CA PRO A 23 -9.16 3.66 -0.11
C PRO A 23 -10.14 4.83 -0.12
N ALA A 24 -10.97 4.93 0.93
CA ALA A 24 -11.91 6.01 1.15
C ALA A 24 -11.19 7.32 1.52
N PHE A 25 -10.66 8.03 0.52
CA PHE A 25 -10.19 9.42 0.63
C PHE A 25 -10.77 10.25 -0.52
N ALA A 26 -12.08 10.48 -0.50
CA ALA A 26 -12.73 11.54 -1.25
C ALA A 26 -13.68 12.28 -0.31
N ARG A 27 -13.34 13.51 0.02
CA ARG A 27 -14.18 14.44 0.80
C ARG A 27 -15.39 14.83 -0.04
N PRO A 28 -16.65 14.61 0.41
CA PRO A 28 -17.80 15.15 -0.30
C PRO A 28 -18.04 16.61 0.09
N LEU A 29 -18.31 17.44 -0.92
CA LEU A 29 -18.83 18.81 -0.81
C LEU A 29 -20.21 18.81 -0.12
N PRO A 30 -20.61 19.88 0.59
CA PRO A 30 -21.90 19.94 1.25
C PRO A 30 -23.01 20.21 0.22
N ILE A 31 -23.73 19.16 -0.19
CA ILE A 31 -25.00 19.31 -0.90
C ILE A 31 -26.11 19.19 0.14
N SER A 32 -26.85 20.29 0.34
CA SER A 32 -28.09 20.32 1.11
C SER A 32 -29.16 19.54 0.35
N ILE A 33 -29.61 18.41 0.88
CA ILE A 33 -30.79 17.71 0.39
C ILE A 33 -31.69 17.41 1.58
N SER A 34 -32.80 18.14 1.66
CA SER A 34 -33.94 17.79 2.51
C SER A 34 -34.63 16.58 1.89
N ALA A 35 -34.44 15.39 2.47
CA ALA A 35 -35.24 14.22 2.13
C ALA A 35 -35.55 13.44 3.41
N THR A 36 -36.80 13.52 3.83
CA THR A 36 -37.42 12.77 4.92
C THR A 36 -37.41 11.27 4.58
N ALA A 37 -36.46 10.52 5.14
CA ALA A 37 -36.53 9.05 5.14
C ALA A 37 -37.36 8.60 6.35
N GLN A 38 -38.63 8.29 6.10
CA GLN A 38 -39.48 7.57 7.05
C GLN A 38 -38.92 6.15 7.21
N PHE A 39 -38.32 5.85 8.35
CA PHE A 39 -37.96 4.49 8.74
C PHE A 39 -39.24 3.71 9.03
N SER A 40 -39.64 2.87 8.07
CA SER A 40 -40.66 1.84 8.29
C SER A 40 -40.10 0.82 9.28
N THR A 41 -40.47 0.96 10.55
CA THR A 41 -40.29 -0.07 11.56
C THR A 41 -41.21 -1.24 11.20
N SER A 42 -40.70 -2.23 10.48
CA SER A 42 -41.38 -3.50 10.33
C SER A 42 -41.46 -4.16 11.71
N THR A 43 -42.65 -4.12 12.30
CA THR A 43 -43.01 -4.82 13.53
C THR A 43 -42.60 -6.29 13.44
N PRO A 44 -42.12 -6.92 14.54
CA PRO A 44 -41.70 -8.30 14.52
C PRO A 44 -42.92 -9.18 14.18
N ASN A 45 -42.82 -9.88 13.06
CA ASN A 45 -43.78 -10.87 12.60
C ASN A 45 -44.07 -11.84 13.76
N GLN A 46 -45.30 -11.75 14.28
CA GLN A 46 -45.86 -12.62 15.31
C GLN A 46 -45.58 -14.06 14.90
N ARG A 47 -44.59 -14.65 15.58
CA ARG A 47 -44.27 -16.06 15.49
C ARG A 47 -45.58 -16.80 15.77
N SER A 48 -46.13 -17.41 14.72
CA SER A 48 -47.29 -18.28 14.80
C SER A 48 -46.97 -19.41 15.77
N SER A 49 -47.31 -19.22 17.05
CA SER A 49 -47.53 -20.33 17.96
C SER A 49 -48.70 -21.09 17.35
N ALA A 50 -48.42 -22.26 16.79
CA ALA A 50 -49.42 -23.20 16.37
C ALA A 50 -50.26 -23.59 17.60
N THR A 51 -51.30 -22.82 17.88
CA THR A 51 -52.37 -23.19 18.78
C THR A 51 -53.14 -24.28 18.06
N ARG A 52 -52.76 -25.51 18.38
CA ARG A 52 -53.47 -26.76 18.17
C ARG A 52 -54.98 -26.56 18.37
N LYS A 53 -55.72 -26.32 17.29
CA LYS A 53 -57.15 -26.62 17.28
C LYS A 53 -57.28 -28.13 17.19
N GLN A 54 -57.63 -28.76 18.31
CA GLN A 54 -58.22 -30.08 18.34
C GLN A 54 -59.52 -30.01 17.53
N ALA A 55 -59.46 -30.32 16.23
CA ALA A 55 -60.62 -30.63 15.42
C ALA A 55 -60.60 -32.16 15.20
N GLY A 56 -61.74 -32.78 15.53
CA GLY A 56 -61.88 -34.21 15.79
C GLY A 56 -61.32 -35.12 14.70
N ILE A 57 -60.32 -35.91 15.08
CA ILE A 57 -59.96 -37.13 14.38
C ILE A 57 -60.49 -38.27 15.25
N LYS A 58 -61.51 -38.95 14.73
CA LYS A 58 -62.11 -40.15 15.33
C LYS A 58 -61.00 -41.16 15.63
N ALA A 59 -61.00 -41.63 16.87
CA ALA A 59 -60.06 -42.61 17.37
C ALA A 59 -60.08 -43.89 16.52
N ALA A 60 -58.92 -44.24 15.95
CA ALA A 60 -58.65 -45.56 15.43
C ALA A 60 -57.16 -45.87 15.65
N THR A 61 -56.93 -46.70 16.68
CA THR A 61 -55.98 -47.83 16.69
C THR A 61 -54.48 -47.56 16.48
N SER A 62 -53.67 -48.07 17.43
CA SER A 62 -52.20 -48.30 17.34
C SER A 62 -51.24 -47.18 17.79
N GLY A 63 -51.09 -47.02 19.11
CA GLY A 63 -49.85 -47.32 19.85
C GLY A 63 -48.48 -46.74 19.44
N LYS A 64 -48.35 -45.74 18.57
CA LYS A 64 -47.03 -45.12 18.30
C LYS A 64 -46.77 -43.95 19.25
N PRO A 65 -45.68 -43.97 20.05
CA PRO A 65 -45.34 -42.82 20.88
C PRO A 65 -45.10 -41.61 19.98
N ASN A 66 -45.72 -40.48 20.32
CA ASN A 66 -45.46 -39.21 19.67
C ASN A 66 -43.98 -38.83 19.90
N TRP A 67 -43.12 -39.17 18.93
CA TRP A 67 -41.69 -38.84 18.92
C TRP A 67 -41.44 -37.33 18.88
N ALA A 68 -42.41 -36.55 18.40
CA ALA A 68 -42.30 -35.09 18.31
C ALA A 68 -42.33 -34.42 19.70
N LEU A 69 -42.99 -35.03 20.71
CA LEU A 69 -42.92 -34.58 22.10
C LEU A 69 -41.57 -34.89 22.76
N LYS A 70 -40.78 -35.82 22.20
CA LYS A 70 -39.40 -36.14 22.64
C LYS A 70 -38.32 -35.44 21.80
N ALA A 71 -38.69 -34.66 20.79
CA ALA A 71 -37.73 -33.94 19.97
C ALA A 71 -37.10 -32.80 20.80
N ARG A 72 -35.78 -32.90 21.05
CA ARG A 72 -35.02 -31.83 21.72
C ARG A 72 -35.24 -30.51 20.97
N PRO A 73 -35.35 -29.36 21.67
CA PRO A 73 -35.49 -28.05 21.02
C PRO A 73 -34.43 -27.90 19.93
N LYS A 74 -34.87 -27.70 18.69
CA LYS A 74 -33.99 -27.66 17.51
C LYS A 74 -33.16 -26.37 17.57
N ILE A 75 -31.89 -26.51 17.94
CA ILE A 75 -30.92 -25.41 17.95
C ILE A 75 -30.91 -24.77 16.54
N ASP A 76 -30.95 -23.43 16.46
CA ASP A 76 -30.89 -22.71 15.18
C ASP A 76 -29.59 -23.05 14.45
N ARG A 77 -29.70 -23.52 13.21
CA ARG A 77 -28.56 -23.92 12.39
C ARG A 77 -27.73 -22.71 11.93
N ASN A 78 -28.35 -21.52 11.81
CA ASN A 78 -27.65 -20.32 11.38
C ASN A 78 -27.13 -19.51 12.59
N LYS A 79 -25.86 -19.74 12.96
CA LYS A 79 -25.21 -19.04 14.08
C LYS A 79 -25.03 -17.53 13.86
N LYS A 80 -24.97 -17.07 12.60
CA LYS A 80 -24.78 -15.65 12.22
C LYS A 80 -26.08 -14.98 11.77
N ARG A 81 -27.24 -15.60 12.01
CA ARG A 81 -28.54 -15.04 11.61
C ARG A 81 -28.74 -13.67 12.26
N GLY A 82 -28.94 -12.66 11.42
CA GLY A 82 -29.19 -11.29 11.86
C GLY A 82 -27.98 -10.64 12.53
N VAL A 83 -26.75 -11.07 12.24
CA VAL A 83 -25.53 -10.43 12.77
C VAL A 83 -24.76 -9.80 11.62
N SER A 84 -24.52 -8.49 11.70
CA SER A 84 -23.68 -7.76 10.75
C SER A 84 -22.79 -6.74 11.46
N ALA A 85 -21.51 -6.68 11.07
CA ALA A 85 -20.57 -5.71 11.61
C ALA A 85 -20.77 -4.32 11.00
N ILE A 86 -21.03 -4.25 9.69
CA ILE A 86 -21.22 -3.00 8.95
C ILE A 86 -22.49 -2.26 9.42
N CYS A 87 -23.60 -2.98 9.65
CA CYS A 87 -24.83 -2.37 10.16
C CYS A 87 -24.89 -2.31 11.70
N ARG A 88 -23.75 -2.53 12.39
CA ARG A 88 -23.61 -2.42 13.85
C ARG A 88 -24.67 -3.19 14.65
N THR A 89 -25.09 -4.36 14.18
CA THR A 89 -26.21 -5.12 14.79
C THR A 89 -25.88 -5.67 16.19
N GLY A 90 -24.59 -5.83 16.49
CA GLY A 90 -24.11 -6.42 17.75
C GLY A 90 -24.09 -7.96 17.74
N PRO A 91 -23.52 -8.59 18.78
CA PRO A 91 -23.41 -10.04 18.87
C PRO A 91 -24.77 -10.70 19.13
N ARG A 92 -25.01 -11.87 18.52
CA ARG A 92 -26.24 -12.65 18.73
C ARG A 92 -26.43 -13.11 20.18
N SER A 93 -25.34 -13.35 20.90
CA SER A 93 -25.35 -13.81 22.30
C SER A 93 -24.42 -12.92 23.12
N THR A 94 -25.00 -12.21 24.09
CA THR A 94 -24.32 -11.31 25.02
C THR A 94 -23.83 -12.09 26.24
N ARG A 95 -22.86 -12.99 26.07
CA ARG A 95 -22.26 -13.74 27.20
C ARG A 95 -20.78 -13.40 27.34
N GLY A 96 -20.29 -13.40 28.58
CA GLY A 96 -18.87 -13.16 28.91
C GLY A 96 -18.49 -11.68 28.79
N LEU A 97 -17.69 -11.35 27.78
CA LEU A 97 -16.97 -10.08 27.67
C LEU A 97 -17.84 -8.86 27.30
N TRP A 98 -19.09 -9.05 26.90
CA TRP A 98 -19.95 -7.95 26.44
C TRP A 98 -20.28 -6.92 27.54
N ILE A 99 -20.09 -7.30 28.81
CA ILE A 99 -20.37 -6.46 30.00
C ILE A 99 -19.32 -5.34 30.13
N TYR A 100 -18.10 -5.55 29.62
CA TYR A 100 -17.01 -4.60 29.78
C TYR A 100 -17.00 -3.59 28.62
N PRO A 101 -16.69 -2.31 28.90
CA PRO A 101 -16.46 -1.34 27.84
C PRO A 101 -15.29 -1.80 26.96
N LEU A 102 -15.44 -1.64 25.65
CA LEU A 102 -14.38 -1.99 24.72
C LEU A 102 -13.14 -1.14 24.99
N PRO A 103 -11.93 -1.73 25.03
CA PRO A 103 -10.71 -0.97 25.19
C PRO A 103 -10.53 -0.05 23.98
N VAL A 104 -10.29 1.24 24.23
CA VAL A 104 -10.03 2.23 23.18
C VAL A 104 -8.54 2.21 22.87
N PRO A 105 -8.10 1.72 21.70
CA PRO A 105 -6.70 1.76 21.35
C PRO A 105 -6.26 3.19 21.07
N VAL A 106 -4.99 3.46 21.36
CA VAL A 106 -4.26 4.61 20.82
C VAL A 106 -4.27 4.47 19.29
N ALA A 107 -4.99 5.36 18.59
CA ALA A 107 -4.98 5.43 17.13
C ALA A 107 -3.55 5.63 16.63
N ARG A 108 -3.31 5.08 15.44
CA ARG A 108 -1.96 4.94 14.88
C ARG A 108 -1.24 6.28 14.76
N ASP A 109 -1.96 7.35 14.47
CA ASP A 109 -1.39 8.68 14.24
C ASP A 109 -0.79 9.30 15.51
N HIS A 110 -1.25 8.90 16.69
CA HIS A 110 -0.67 9.32 17.98
C HIS A 110 0.19 8.24 18.64
N ARG A 111 0.33 7.09 17.99
CA ARG A 111 1.42 6.17 18.31
C ARG A 111 2.68 6.81 17.72
N GLY A 112 3.42 7.53 18.56
CA GLY A 112 4.74 8.04 18.18
C GLY A 112 5.63 6.91 17.64
N THR A 113 6.75 7.29 17.06
CA THR A 113 7.78 6.35 16.60
C THR A 113 8.08 5.34 17.71
N ASN A 114 8.01 4.03 17.41
CA ASN A 114 8.36 3.00 18.39
C ASN A 114 9.74 3.30 18.96
N PRO A 115 9.96 3.14 20.29
CA PRO A 115 11.21 3.53 20.93
C PRO A 115 12.44 2.86 20.29
N GLU A 116 12.28 1.64 19.80
CA GLU A 116 13.31 0.89 19.07
C GLU A 116 13.88 1.65 17.85
N TYR A 117 13.07 2.46 17.15
CA TYR A 117 13.53 3.21 15.98
C TYR A 117 14.13 4.56 16.32
N VAL A 118 13.97 5.04 17.55
CA VAL A 118 14.54 6.34 17.98
C VAL A 118 16.07 6.26 18.03
N GLU A 119 16.62 5.10 18.39
CA GLU A 119 18.07 4.86 18.45
C GLU A 119 18.68 4.57 17.06
N ALA A 120 17.87 4.22 16.06
CA ALA A 120 18.33 3.85 14.72
C ALA A 120 18.62 5.09 13.83
N GLN A 121 19.40 6.04 14.35
CA GLN A 121 19.79 7.25 13.60
C GLN A 121 20.64 6.92 12.37
N ASP A 122 21.43 5.84 12.45
CA ASP A 122 22.35 5.35 11.40
C ASP A 122 21.75 4.19 10.59
N HIS A 123 20.44 4.23 10.37
CA HIS A 123 19.78 3.24 9.52
C HIS A 123 20.18 3.41 8.04
N GLY A 124 20.51 2.31 7.35
CA GLY A 124 20.95 2.36 5.95
C GLY A 124 19.94 2.97 4.97
N LEU A 125 18.64 2.93 5.28
CA LEU A 125 17.59 3.59 4.49
C LEU A 125 17.68 5.12 4.53
N TRP A 126 18.34 5.71 5.53
CA TRP A 126 18.60 7.16 5.52
C TRP A 126 19.48 7.59 4.35
N GLY A 127 20.19 6.65 3.70
CA GLY A 127 20.93 6.92 2.47
C GLY A 127 20.07 7.37 1.28
N PHE A 128 18.75 7.15 1.29
CA PHE A 128 17.82 7.63 0.26
C PHE A 128 17.33 9.06 0.49
N PHE A 129 17.59 9.61 1.67
CA PHE A 129 17.21 10.97 2.04
C PHE A 129 18.47 11.85 2.13
N ASP A 130 18.25 13.15 2.20
CA ASP A 130 19.34 14.10 2.43
C ASP A 130 19.81 14.07 3.91
N GLN A 131 20.88 14.79 4.23
CA GLN A 131 21.43 14.92 5.58
C GLN A 131 20.39 15.44 6.59
N SER A 132 19.47 16.29 6.13
CA SER A 132 18.32 16.80 6.90
C SER A 132 17.22 15.76 7.15
N LYS A 133 17.35 14.55 6.58
CA LYS A 133 16.39 13.44 6.65
C LYS A 133 15.00 13.79 6.13
N GLN A 134 14.90 14.83 5.28
CA GLN A 134 13.65 15.23 4.64
C GLN A 134 13.42 14.45 3.34
N ALA A 135 12.14 14.16 3.07
CA ALA A 135 11.71 13.46 1.85
C ALA A 135 11.69 14.36 0.61
N LEU A 136 11.60 15.68 0.81
CA LEU A 136 11.65 16.71 -0.21
C LEU A 136 12.74 17.71 0.15
N LEU A 137 13.36 18.31 -0.87
CA LEU A 137 14.23 19.46 -0.73
C LEU A 137 13.55 20.68 -1.34
N ASP A 138 13.94 21.86 -0.85
CA ASP A 138 13.52 23.11 -1.46
C ASP A 138 14.11 23.22 -2.87
N PRO A 139 13.37 23.75 -3.87
CA PRO A 139 13.86 23.87 -5.24
C PRO A 139 15.20 24.61 -5.36
N GLU A 140 15.42 25.64 -4.53
CA GLU A 140 16.69 26.39 -4.47
C GLU A 140 17.87 25.53 -4.02
N GLN A 141 17.63 24.59 -3.08
CA GLN A 141 18.65 23.63 -2.64
C GLN A 141 18.88 22.55 -3.71
N GLU A 142 17.83 22.14 -4.43
CA GLU A 142 17.94 21.17 -5.53
C GLU A 142 18.78 21.72 -6.69
N SER A 143 18.57 22.99 -7.05
CA SER A 143 19.33 23.71 -8.09
C SER A 143 20.75 24.06 -7.66
N SER A 144 21.05 24.04 -6.36
CA SER A 144 22.38 24.31 -5.81
C SER A 144 23.34 23.12 -6.02
N HIS A 145 23.58 22.74 -7.27
CA HIS A 145 24.56 21.74 -7.67
C HIS A 145 25.59 22.32 -8.64
N GLY A 146 26.80 21.72 -8.65
CA GLY A 146 27.85 22.11 -9.56
C GLY A 146 27.68 21.52 -10.97
N ARG A 147 28.61 21.84 -11.86
CA ARG A 147 28.66 21.22 -13.20
C ARG A 147 28.96 19.72 -13.14
N ALA A 148 28.60 19.01 -14.20
CA ALA A 148 29.03 17.63 -14.42
C ALA A 148 30.55 17.52 -14.63
N TRP A 149 31.09 16.33 -14.37
CA TRP A 149 32.50 16.00 -14.63
C TRP A 149 32.78 15.93 -16.13
N GLU A 150 33.86 16.57 -16.57
CA GLU A 150 34.32 16.48 -17.96
C GLU A 150 35.17 15.22 -18.16
N TYR A 151 35.11 14.63 -19.36
CA TYR A 151 35.92 13.47 -19.73
C TYR A 151 37.42 13.64 -19.41
N LYS A 152 37.98 14.83 -19.67
CA LYS A 152 39.40 15.14 -19.42
C LYS A 152 39.79 15.00 -17.95
N GLU A 153 38.86 15.28 -17.04
CA GLU A 153 39.07 15.16 -15.60
C GLU A 153 39.00 13.70 -15.16
N LEU A 154 38.05 12.95 -15.72
CA LEU A 154 37.84 11.53 -15.42
C LEU A 154 38.96 10.65 -15.98
N SER A 155 39.59 11.02 -17.11
CA SER A 155 40.68 10.25 -17.71
C SER A 155 41.95 10.19 -16.86
N VAL A 156 42.17 11.19 -16.00
CA VAL A 156 43.36 11.27 -15.12
C VAL A 156 43.18 10.49 -13.82
N LYS A 157 41.94 10.17 -13.41
CA LYS A 157 41.64 9.48 -12.13
C LYS A 157 41.98 8.00 -12.18
N SER A 158 42.37 7.40 -11.06
CA SER A 158 42.59 5.96 -10.95
C SER A 158 41.30 5.15 -11.17
N PHE A 159 41.41 3.86 -11.46
CA PHE A 159 40.23 2.99 -11.57
C PHE A 159 39.42 2.95 -10.27
N ASP A 160 40.10 2.85 -9.12
CA ASP A 160 39.44 2.80 -7.81
C ASP A 160 38.64 4.06 -7.51
N ASP A 161 39.15 5.23 -7.89
CA ASP A 161 38.44 6.50 -7.70
C ASP A 161 37.23 6.62 -8.61
N LEU A 162 37.33 6.17 -9.86
CA LEU A 162 36.18 6.13 -10.77
C LEU A 162 35.10 5.17 -10.28
N HIS A 163 35.49 4.01 -9.74
CA HIS A 163 34.55 3.04 -9.20
C HIS A 163 33.83 3.59 -7.95
N LYS A 164 34.56 4.27 -7.06
CA LYS A 164 33.95 5.00 -5.92
C LYS A 164 33.00 6.09 -6.39
N LEU A 165 33.43 6.92 -7.35
CA LEU A 165 32.62 7.99 -7.92
C LEU A 165 31.34 7.45 -8.57
N TYR A 166 31.43 6.33 -9.29
CA TYR A 166 30.28 5.66 -9.89
C TYR A 166 29.21 5.34 -8.83
N TRP A 167 29.60 4.74 -7.70
CA TRP A 167 28.67 4.44 -6.61
C TRP A 167 28.11 5.69 -5.93
N VAL A 168 28.87 6.79 -5.87
CA VAL A 168 28.36 8.09 -5.41
C VAL A 168 27.27 8.61 -6.36
N CYS A 169 27.49 8.56 -7.67
CA CYS A 169 26.49 8.96 -8.67
C CYS A 169 25.23 8.09 -8.59
N VAL A 170 25.37 6.78 -8.44
CA VAL A 170 24.22 5.86 -8.30
C VAL A 170 23.42 6.18 -7.04
N LYS A 171 24.07 6.44 -5.90
CA LYS A 171 23.39 6.82 -4.65
C LYS A 171 22.66 8.14 -4.81
N GLU A 172 23.27 9.12 -5.44
CA GLU A 172 22.66 10.44 -5.67
C GLU A 172 21.47 10.36 -6.63
N LEU A 173 21.58 9.54 -7.67
CA LEU A 173 20.46 9.26 -8.57
C LEU A 173 19.30 8.61 -7.83
N ASN A 174 19.58 7.63 -6.97
CA ASN A 174 18.54 6.98 -6.16
C ASN A 174 17.85 7.97 -5.22
N ARG A 175 18.59 8.88 -4.56
CA ARG A 175 18.02 9.96 -3.74
C ARG A 175 17.13 10.87 -4.57
N SER A 176 17.61 11.28 -5.74
CA SER A 176 16.86 12.14 -6.67
C SER A 176 15.53 11.49 -7.07
N LEU A 177 15.57 10.21 -7.45
CA LEU A 177 14.36 9.45 -7.84
C LEU A 177 13.39 9.24 -6.67
N THR A 178 13.89 9.02 -5.45
CA THR A 178 13.04 8.97 -4.25
C THR A 178 12.29 10.28 -4.04
N ARG A 179 12.98 11.43 -4.16
CA ARG A 179 12.37 12.75 -4.04
C ARG A 179 11.32 13.01 -5.12
N GLU A 180 11.59 12.63 -6.36
CA GLU A 180 10.61 12.72 -7.46
C GLU A 180 9.35 11.89 -7.19
N LYS A 181 9.53 10.66 -6.72
CA LYS A 181 8.41 9.78 -6.37
C LYS A 181 7.55 10.40 -5.28
N GLU A 182 8.18 10.99 -4.28
CA GLU A 182 7.52 11.69 -3.17
C GLU A 182 6.83 12.98 -3.62
N ARG A 183 7.47 13.79 -4.46
CA ARG A 183 6.87 14.98 -5.10
C ARG A 183 5.61 14.62 -5.87
N THR A 184 5.65 13.54 -6.65
CA THR A 184 4.50 13.05 -7.42
C THR A 184 3.38 12.53 -6.51
N ARG A 185 3.74 11.82 -5.42
CA ARG A 185 2.79 11.31 -4.42
C ARG A 185 2.07 12.44 -3.69
N LEU A 186 2.81 13.46 -3.27
CA LEU A 186 2.30 14.63 -2.52
C LEU A 186 1.69 15.69 -3.44
N ARG A 187 1.92 15.61 -4.76
CA ARG A 187 1.53 16.64 -5.74
C ARG A 187 2.09 18.01 -5.38
N ALA A 188 3.37 18.07 -5.01
CA ALA A 188 4.03 19.28 -4.48
C ALA A 188 4.22 20.42 -5.51
N GLY A 189 3.85 20.20 -6.79
CA GLY A 189 3.85 21.23 -7.83
C GLY A 189 5.25 21.49 -8.39
N PHE A 190 5.99 22.39 -7.75
CA PHE A 190 7.30 22.89 -8.22
C PHE A 190 8.44 21.87 -7.99
N GLY A 191 9.61 22.13 -8.58
CA GLY A 191 10.83 21.32 -8.38
C GLY A 191 11.08 20.25 -9.46
N GLU A 192 10.29 20.18 -10.52
CA GLU A 192 10.48 19.19 -11.59
C GLU A 192 11.68 19.52 -12.48
N VAL A 193 11.87 20.79 -12.82
CA VAL A 193 12.97 21.25 -13.70
C VAL A 193 14.31 21.09 -12.99
N GLU A 194 14.40 21.55 -11.74
CA GLU A 194 15.60 21.49 -10.91
C GLU A 194 16.01 20.04 -10.64
N HIS A 195 15.01 19.16 -10.43
CA HIS A 195 15.24 17.72 -10.32
C HIS A 195 15.81 17.14 -11.61
N GLN A 196 15.21 17.47 -12.76
CA GLN A 196 15.63 16.94 -14.06
C GLN A 196 17.06 17.39 -14.40
N GLU A 197 17.38 18.67 -14.18
CA GLU A 197 18.73 19.21 -14.35
C GLU A 197 19.76 18.46 -13.50
N ARG A 198 19.44 18.22 -12.23
CA ARG A 198 20.32 17.47 -11.32
C ARG A 198 20.52 16.04 -11.80
N VAL A 199 19.45 15.37 -12.22
CA VAL A 199 19.51 14.01 -12.75
C VAL A 199 20.37 13.93 -14.01
N ASP A 200 20.26 14.91 -14.91
CA ASP A 200 21.05 14.96 -16.13
C ASP A 200 22.54 15.20 -15.84
N VAL A 201 22.85 16.08 -14.89
CA VAL A 201 24.22 16.31 -14.40
C VAL A 201 24.83 15.03 -13.80
N VAL A 202 24.07 14.28 -13.01
CA VAL A 202 24.53 13.03 -12.37
C VAL A 202 24.66 11.87 -13.38
N LYS A 203 23.77 11.78 -14.37
CA LYS A 203 23.80 10.75 -15.42
C LYS A 203 24.95 10.95 -16.41
N SER A 204 25.32 12.19 -16.72
CA SER A 204 26.39 12.52 -17.67
C SER A 204 27.70 11.73 -17.45
N PRO A 205 28.30 11.71 -16.24
CA PRO A 205 29.51 10.92 -15.99
C PRO A 205 29.28 9.40 -16.04
N MET A 206 28.06 8.91 -15.80
CA MET A 206 27.71 7.48 -15.86
C MET A 206 27.54 6.98 -17.30
N MET A 207 26.95 7.80 -18.17
CA MET A 207 26.66 7.46 -19.57
C MET A 207 27.89 7.46 -20.47
N ASN A 208 29.01 8.06 -20.02
CA ASN A 208 30.27 8.04 -20.73
C ASN A 208 31.11 6.86 -20.25
N PRO A 209 31.05 5.66 -20.87
CA PRO A 209 31.92 4.53 -20.54
C PRO A 209 33.37 4.78 -21.00
N THR A 210 33.60 5.86 -21.73
CA THR A 210 34.87 6.20 -22.39
C THR A 210 36.10 6.24 -21.46
N PRO A 211 36.06 6.67 -20.18
CA PRO A 211 37.25 6.64 -19.34
C PRO A 211 37.62 5.22 -18.89
N PHE A 212 36.67 4.28 -18.92
CA PHE A 212 36.93 2.86 -18.73
C PHE A 212 37.42 2.26 -20.06
N THR A 213 36.64 2.38 -21.13
CA THR A 213 36.91 1.72 -22.41
C THR A 213 38.19 2.20 -23.09
N ARG A 214 38.42 3.52 -23.18
CA ARG A 214 39.61 4.04 -23.92
C ARG A 214 40.93 3.70 -23.26
N ARG A 215 40.96 3.48 -21.94
CA ARG A 215 42.18 3.07 -21.23
C ARG A 215 42.64 1.68 -21.63
N TYR A 216 41.72 0.80 -22.01
CA TYR A 216 42.03 -0.57 -22.43
C TYR A 216 42.13 -0.73 -23.95
N GLU A 217 41.59 0.21 -24.74
CA GLU A 217 41.65 0.15 -26.22
C GLU A 217 43.02 0.54 -26.82
N TYR A 218 43.97 1.08 -26.06
CA TYR A 218 45.33 1.39 -26.55
C TYR A 218 46.45 0.95 -25.59
N PRO A 219 46.75 -0.35 -25.47
CA PRO A 219 47.89 -0.83 -24.69
C PRO A 219 49.24 -0.73 -25.44
N GLY A 220 49.51 0.33 -26.23
CA GLY A 220 50.66 0.28 -27.15
C GLY A 220 51.23 1.55 -27.81
N LEU A 221 50.86 2.78 -27.39
CA LEU A 221 51.42 4.02 -27.98
C LEU A 221 51.94 5.02 -26.94
N GLY A 222 52.75 4.53 -25.98
CA GLY A 222 53.37 5.36 -24.95
C GLY A 222 54.83 4.97 -24.70
N GLY A 223 55.65 4.98 -25.74
CA GLY A 223 57.11 4.98 -25.64
C GLY A 223 57.66 6.36 -26.01
N ASN A 224 58.53 6.89 -25.14
CA ASN A 224 59.44 8.04 -25.35
C ASN A 224 58.82 9.40 -25.69
N ALA A 225 58.63 10.23 -24.66
CA ALA A 225 59.09 11.62 -24.60
C ALA A 225 59.20 12.04 -23.12
#